data_AF-A0A9E0PSC3-F1
#
_entry.id   AF-A0A9E0PSC3-F1
#
_cell.length_a   1.000
_cell.length_b   1.000
_cell.length_c   1.000
_cell.angle_alpha   90.00
_cell.angle_beta   90.00
_cell.angle_gamma   90.00
#
_symmetry.space_group_name_H-M   'P 1'
#
loop_
_entity.id
_entity.type
_entity.pdbx_description
1 polymer ?
#
loop_
_entity_poly.entity_id
_entity_poly.type
_entity_poly.pdbx_seq_one_letter_code
_entity_poly.pdbx_strand_id
1 'polypeptide(L)'
;MSRLAGATCLAALLLAPPAPGAAAEPPASATAVLEPAVIGVGELASFTITVTSGGFGGIDAQPAFELDNLEVAGGPSQSHSQSWVNGKTSSKLQLTWRLRPKGVGPARVRSIALTVAGQALRLSDKEIEVRQEPPPRPQPAPGQPGAPGARSFDPFEDLFGRAGAGRRRNPSAAEIARPKVYLRAELQPAAVYAGQQMTYT
;
A
#
# COMPACT_ATOMS: atom_id res chain seq x y z
N MET A 1 -87.59 29.16 17.43
CA MET A 1 -87.62 27.68 17.23
C MET A 1 -86.67 27.33 16.10
N SER A 2 -85.60 26.55 16.38
CA SER A 2 -84.86 25.61 15.48
C SER A 2 -84.33 26.09 14.11
N ARG A 3 -83.11 25.84 13.57
CA ARG A 3 -81.89 25.03 13.81
C ARG A 3 -80.77 25.66 12.92
N LEU A 4 -79.52 25.89 13.34
CA LEU A 4 -78.33 25.01 13.33
C LEU A 4 -77.93 24.37 11.98
N ALA A 5 -76.83 24.85 11.37
CA ALA A 5 -75.78 24.12 10.61
C ALA A 5 -74.88 25.18 9.93
N GLY A 6 -73.56 25.31 10.12
CA GLY A 6 -72.55 24.31 10.48
C GLY A 6 -71.88 23.78 9.21
N ALA A 7 -70.92 24.51 8.63
CA ALA A 7 -70.10 24.04 7.52
C ALA A 7 -68.65 24.46 7.73
N THR A 8 -67.94 23.66 8.52
CA THR A 8 -66.50 23.74 8.74
C THR A 8 -65.80 23.04 7.58
N CYS A 9 -65.07 23.79 6.74
CA CYS A 9 -64.23 23.21 5.69
C CYS A 9 -63.02 22.50 6.32
N LEU A 10 -62.97 21.18 6.12
CA LEU A 10 -61.91 20.28 6.55
C LEU A 10 -60.67 20.49 5.65
N ALA A 11 -59.58 21.01 6.21
CA ALA A 11 -58.29 21.08 5.54
C ALA A 11 -57.60 19.70 5.61
N ALA A 12 -57.45 19.05 4.45
CA ALA A 12 -56.72 17.79 4.32
C ALA A 12 -55.20 18.07 4.35
N LEU A 13 -54.55 17.67 5.45
CA LEU A 13 -53.09 17.71 5.60
C LEU A 13 -52.49 16.44 4.96
N LEU A 14 -51.90 16.58 3.77
CA LEU A 14 -51.14 15.52 3.10
C LEU A 14 -49.81 15.29 3.83
N LEU A 15 -49.70 14.15 4.51
CA LEU A 15 -48.49 13.67 5.16
C LEU A 15 -47.55 13.07 4.11
N ALA A 16 -46.51 13.81 3.73
CA ALA A 16 -45.46 13.32 2.84
C ALA A 16 -44.54 12.32 3.57
N PRO A 17 -44.17 11.18 2.95
CA PRO A 17 -43.22 10.25 3.54
C PRO A 17 -41.81 10.87 3.59
N PRO A 18 -41.02 10.61 4.67
CA PRO A 18 -39.64 11.07 4.74
C PRO A 18 -38.80 10.35 3.67
N ALA A 19 -38.09 11.13 2.85
CA ALA A 19 -37.12 10.59 1.91
C ALA A 19 -36.05 9.78 2.68
N PRO A 20 -35.65 8.59 2.19
CA PRO A 20 -34.54 7.87 2.77
C PRO A 20 -33.29 8.76 2.67
N GLY A 21 -32.73 9.11 3.82
CA GLY A 21 -31.52 9.91 3.90
C GLY A 21 -30.43 9.23 3.06
N ALA A 22 -29.92 9.95 2.06
CA ALA A 22 -28.69 9.59 1.39
C ALA A 22 -27.61 9.48 2.49
N ALA A 23 -27.23 8.25 2.81
CA ALA A 23 -26.04 8.00 3.61
C ALA A 23 -24.88 8.58 2.80
N ALA A 24 -24.44 9.78 3.18
CA ALA A 24 -23.26 10.41 2.60
C ALA A 24 -22.11 9.43 2.80
N GLU A 25 -21.59 8.87 1.70
CA GLU A 25 -20.37 8.08 1.76
C GLU A 25 -19.29 8.94 2.41
N PRO A 26 -18.54 8.40 3.39
CA PRO A 26 -17.52 9.18 4.07
C PRO A 26 -16.52 9.69 3.02
N PRO A 27 -16.18 10.99 3.05
CA PRO A 27 -15.32 11.57 2.05
C PRO A 27 -13.98 10.83 2.02
N ALA A 28 -13.53 10.46 0.83
CA ALA A 28 -12.21 9.87 0.67
C ALA A 28 -11.14 10.85 1.19
N SER A 29 -10.14 10.32 1.87
CA SER A 29 -9.01 11.09 2.39
C SER A 29 -7.73 10.67 1.69
N ALA A 30 -6.83 11.61 1.45
CA ALA A 30 -5.55 11.34 0.81
C ALA A 30 -4.41 12.05 1.53
N THR A 31 -3.25 11.40 1.59
CA THR A 31 -2.01 11.94 2.14
C THR A 31 -0.86 11.62 1.21
N ALA A 32 0.15 12.49 1.19
CA ALA A 32 1.36 12.32 0.41
C ALA A 32 2.58 12.42 1.33
N VAL A 33 3.57 11.57 1.10
CA VAL A 33 4.82 11.50 1.88
C VAL A 33 5.99 11.38 0.91
N LEU A 34 7.05 12.14 1.16
CA LEU A 34 8.30 12.08 0.41
C LEU A 34 9.43 11.82 1.39
N GLU A 35 10.11 10.69 1.23
CA GLU A 35 11.11 10.21 2.19
C GLU A 35 12.35 9.65 1.49
N PRO A 36 13.53 9.73 2.14
CA PRO A 36 13.78 10.45 3.39
C PRO A 36 13.92 11.97 3.15
N ALA A 37 13.91 12.77 4.22
CA ALA A 37 14.00 14.23 4.14
C ALA A 37 15.32 14.76 3.52
N VAL A 38 16.41 13.98 3.63
CA VAL A 38 17.72 14.30 3.08
C VAL A 38 18.26 13.07 2.36
N ILE A 39 18.73 13.23 1.11
CA ILE A 39 19.31 12.16 0.29
C ILE A 39 20.64 12.57 -0.34
N GLY A 40 21.48 11.60 -0.69
CA GLY A 40 22.61 11.83 -1.59
C GLY A 40 22.21 11.84 -3.08
N VAL A 41 23.00 12.46 -3.96
CA VAL A 41 22.78 12.47 -5.43
C VAL A 41 22.68 11.05 -6.03
N GLY A 42 23.32 10.06 -5.42
CA GLY A 42 23.27 8.66 -5.86
C GLY A 42 22.14 7.82 -5.25
N GLU A 43 21.33 8.40 -4.35
CA GLU A 43 20.26 7.70 -3.65
C GLU A 43 18.89 7.98 -4.28
N LEU A 44 17.92 7.09 -4.00
CA LEU A 44 16.55 7.24 -4.46
C LEU A 44 15.65 7.69 -3.31
N ALA A 45 14.77 8.65 -3.57
CA ALA A 45 13.66 8.97 -2.69
C ALA A 45 12.44 8.11 -3.01
N SER A 46 11.62 7.86 -1.99
CA SER A 46 10.32 7.23 -2.11
C SER A 46 9.24 8.31 -1.98
N PHE A 47 8.41 8.44 -3.01
CA PHE A 47 7.22 9.27 -2.97
C PHE A 47 5.99 8.37 -2.87
N THR A 48 5.19 8.53 -1.83
CA THR A 48 4.03 7.69 -1.56
C THR A 48 2.78 8.53 -1.39
N ILE A 49 1.75 8.22 -2.17
CA ILE A 49 0.38 8.73 -1.98
C ILE A 49 -0.46 7.62 -1.37
N THR A 50 -1.12 7.91 -0.26
CA THR A 50 -2.06 7.02 0.41
C THR A 50 -3.47 7.58 0.30
N VAL A 51 -4.40 6.78 -0.20
CA VAL A 51 -5.82 7.11 -0.32
C VAL A 51 -6.60 6.15 0.56
N THR A 52 -7.50 6.68 1.38
CA THR A 52 -8.40 5.90 2.23
C THR A 52 -9.85 6.31 1.93
N SER A 53 -10.67 5.34 1.57
CA SER A 53 -12.10 5.52 1.32
C SER A 53 -12.93 4.61 2.23
N GLY A 54 -14.15 5.02 2.55
CA GLY A 54 -15.13 4.10 3.11
C GLY A 54 -15.72 3.19 2.04
N GLY A 55 -16.29 2.07 2.47
CA GLY A 55 -17.03 1.15 1.61
C GLY A 55 -16.20 0.04 0.97
N PHE A 56 -16.91 -0.90 0.36
CA PHE A 56 -16.33 -2.00 -0.41
C PHE A 56 -16.26 -1.58 -1.88
N GLY A 57 -15.06 -1.32 -2.38
CA GLY A 57 -14.84 -0.93 -3.77
C GLY A 57 -13.36 -0.84 -4.09
N GLY A 58 -13.03 -0.92 -5.39
CA GLY A 58 -11.72 -0.49 -5.85
C GLY A 58 -11.64 1.03 -5.78
N ILE A 59 -10.54 1.56 -5.26
CA ILE A 59 -10.26 2.98 -5.32
C ILE A 59 -9.65 3.25 -6.70
N ASP A 60 -10.41 3.91 -7.59
CA ASP A 60 -9.83 4.49 -8.80
C ASP A 60 -9.29 5.88 -8.44
N ALA A 61 -7.97 6.03 -8.55
CA ALA A 61 -7.27 7.25 -8.18
C ALA A 61 -6.31 7.65 -9.30
N GLN A 62 -6.48 8.87 -9.80
CA GLN A 62 -5.66 9.43 -10.86
C GLN A 62 -4.76 10.53 -10.28
N PRO A 63 -3.50 10.22 -9.93
CA PRO A 63 -2.57 11.19 -9.39
C PRO A 63 -1.97 12.06 -10.50
N ALA A 64 -1.82 13.36 -10.22
CA ALA A 64 -1.05 14.30 -11.03
C ALA A 64 -0.13 15.11 -10.12
N PHE A 65 1.11 15.31 -10.56
CA PHE A 65 2.11 16.10 -9.83
C PHE A 65 3.24 16.51 -10.78
N GLU A 66 3.98 17.53 -10.36
CA GLU A 66 5.15 18.06 -11.07
C GLU A 66 6.42 17.78 -10.24
N LEU A 67 7.54 17.57 -10.93
CA LEU A 67 8.83 17.23 -10.32
C LEU A 67 9.87 18.32 -10.60
N ASP A 68 10.41 18.91 -9.53
CA ASP A 68 11.53 19.86 -9.58
C ASP A 68 12.79 19.17 -9.05
N ASN A 69 13.87 19.18 -9.85
CA ASN A 69 15.15 18.52 -9.54
C ASN A 69 15.03 17.01 -9.23
N LEU A 70 13.96 16.38 -9.70
CA LEU A 70 13.66 14.95 -9.56
C LEU A 70 13.25 14.37 -10.92
N GLU A 71 13.45 13.07 -11.08
CA GLU A 71 12.91 12.28 -12.17
C GLU A 71 12.35 10.96 -11.64
N VAL A 72 11.36 10.39 -12.34
CA VAL A 72 10.81 9.08 -12.00
C VAL A 72 11.81 8.01 -12.44
N ALA A 73 12.40 7.32 -11.46
CA ALA A 73 13.27 6.16 -11.71
C ALA A 73 12.48 4.84 -11.75
N GLY A 74 11.27 4.81 -11.17
CA GLY A 74 10.37 3.66 -11.29
C GLY A 74 9.03 3.87 -10.57
N GLY A 75 8.04 3.06 -10.96
CA GLY A 75 6.67 3.10 -10.43
C GLY A 75 5.65 3.67 -11.42
N PRO A 76 4.39 3.85 -11.00
CA PRO A 76 3.90 3.57 -9.64
C PRO A 76 3.82 2.08 -9.33
N SER A 77 4.35 1.66 -8.19
CA SER A 77 3.92 0.42 -7.55
C SER A 77 2.64 0.68 -6.77
N GLN A 78 1.67 -0.22 -6.86
CA GLN A 78 0.37 -0.07 -6.23
C GLN A 78 0.14 -1.17 -5.20
N SER A 79 -0.45 -0.81 -4.07
CA SER A 79 -0.92 -1.75 -3.05
C SER A 79 -2.34 -1.38 -2.64
N HIS A 80 -3.24 -2.36 -2.69
CA HIS A 80 -4.63 -2.18 -2.31
C HIS A 80 -4.96 -3.11 -1.13
N SER A 81 -5.60 -2.55 -0.11
CA SER A 81 -6.01 -3.28 1.08
C SER A 81 -7.43 -2.91 1.46
N GLN A 82 -8.22 -3.91 1.84
CA GLN A 82 -9.60 -3.73 2.31
C GLN A 82 -9.70 -4.29 3.73
N SER A 83 -10.43 -3.58 4.57
CA SER A 83 -10.65 -3.96 5.96
C SER A 83 -12.11 -3.82 6.32
N TRP A 84 -12.60 -4.74 7.15
CA TRP A 84 -13.94 -4.70 7.70
C TRP A 84 -13.84 -4.94 9.20
N VAL A 85 -14.12 -3.89 9.99
CA VAL A 85 -13.98 -3.92 11.45
C VAL A 85 -15.25 -3.34 12.06
N ASN A 86 -15.92 -4.10 12.95
CA ASN A 86 -17.14 -3.69 13.64
C ASN A 86 -18.24 -3.17 12.69
N GLY A 87 -18.46 -3.86 11.57
CA GLY A 87 -19.46 -3.46 10.58
C GLY A 87 -19.06 -2.29 9.67
N LYS A 88 -17.91 -1.64 9.91
CA LYS A 88 -17.40 -0.54 9.07
C LYS A 88 -16.38 -1.05 8.07
N THR A 89 -16.57 -0.70 6.81
CA THR A 89 -15.65 -1.05 5.74
C THR A 89 -14.76 0.12 5.39
N SER A 90 -13.46 -0.14 5.26
CA SER A 90 -12.48 0.81 4.74
C SER A 90 -11.61 0.15 3.68
N SER A 91 -11.43 0.86 2.56
CA SER A 91 -10.50 0.52 1.49
C SER A 91 -9.33 1.51 1.51
N LYS A 92 -8.13 1.02 1.25
CA LYS A 92 -6.89 1.81 1.21
C LYS A 92 -6.08 1.46 -0.02
N LEU A 93 -5.70 2.49 -0.79
CA LEU A 93 -4.82 2.40 -1.96
C LEU A 93 -3.53 3.17 -1.67
N GLN A 94 -2.39 2.53 -1.88
CA GLN A 94 -1.08 3.14 -1.76
C GLN A 94 -0.38 3.10 -3.11
N LEU A 95 0.04 4.28 -3.58
CA LEU A 95 0.78 4.47 -4.82
C LEU A 95 2.18 4.94 -4.45
N THR A 96 3.21 4.22 -4.88
CA THR A 96 4.61 4.54 -4.54
C THR A 96 5.46 4.67 -5.80
N TRP A 97 6.22 5.76 -5.88
CA TRP A 97 7.20 6.03 -6.92
C TRP A 97 8.60 6.09 -6.31
N ARG A 98 9.59 5.62 -7.08
CA ARG A 98 11.00 5.85 -6.78
C ARG A 98 11.48 7.03 -7.61
N LEU A 99 11.99 8.05 -6.95
CA LEU A 99 12.44 9.29 -7.56
C LEU A 99 13.96 9.38 -7.45
N ARG A 100 14.62 9.71 -8.56
CA ARG A 100 16.05 9.99 -8.61
C ARG A 100 16.29 11.50 -8.65
N PRO A 101 17.21 12.05 -7.83
CA PRO A 101 17.59 13.45 -7.93
C PRO A 101 18.42 13.72 -9.20
N LYS A 102 18.24 14.91 -9.78
CA LYS A 102 19.02 15.36 -10.94
C LYS A 102 20.31 16.09 -10.56
N GLY A 103 20.36 16.68 -9.37
CA GLY A 103 21.52 17.40 -8.87
C GLY A 103 21.38 17.78 -7.40
N VAL A 104 22.44 18.37 -6.84
CA VAL A 104 22.46 18.88 -5.47
C VAL A 104 21.52 20.07 -5.29
N GLY A 105 20.97 20.24 -4.09
CA GLY A 105 20.06 21.32 -3.74
C GLY A 105 18.64 20.83 -3.40
N PRO A 106 17.67 21.76 -3.26
CA PRO A 106 16.30 21.40 -2.97
C PRO A 106 15.67 20.62 -4.13
N ALA A 107 14.88 19.61 -3.78
CA ALA A 107 14.15 18.77 -4.72
C ALA A 107 12.70 18.64 -4.27
N ARG A 108 11.74 18.81 -5.19
CA ARG A 108 10.33 19.00 -4.82
C ARG A 108 9.38 18.20 -5.68
N VAL A 109 8.28 17.79 -5.06
CA VAL A 109 7.07 17.29 -5.72
C VAL A 109 5.97 18.31 -5.48
N ARG A 110 5.43 18.89 -6.57
CA ARG A 110 4.53 20.05 -6.53
C ARG A 110 3.22 19.77 -7.23
N SER A 111 2.26 20.66 -7.03
CA SER A 111 0.98 20.61 -7.73
C SER A 111 0.27 19.26 -7.53
N ILE A 112 0.43 18.65 -6.35
CA ILE A 112 -0.06 17.30 -6.08
C ILE A 112 -1.59 17.32 -6.06
N ALA A 113 -2.18 16.69 -7.06
CA ALA A 113 -3.61 16.55 -7.23
C ALA A 113 -3.98 15.08 -7.40
N LEU A 114 -5.16 14.72 -6.95
CA LEU A 114 -5.68 13.37 -7.01
C LEU A 114 -7.18 13.43 -7.29
N THR A 115 -7.63 12.78 -8.36
CA THR A 115 -9.07 12.59 -8.57
C THR A 115 -9.49 11.23 -8.00
N VAL A 116 -10.42 11.24 -7.04
CA VAL A 116 -10.99 10.04 -6.40
C VAL A 116 -12.51 10.12 -6.48
N ALA A 117 -13.15 9.12 -7.08
CA ALA A 117 -14.61 9.09 -7.27
C ALA A 117 -15.19 10.38 -7.89
N GLY A 118 -14.46 10.99 -8.83
CA GLY A 118 -14.85 12.24 -9.49
C GLY A 118 -14.62 13.53 -8.66
N GLN A 119 -14.14 13.41 -7.42
CA GLN A 119 -13.76 14.56 -6.60
C GLN A 119 -12.25 14.82 -6.73
N ALA A 120 -11.89 16.08 -6.98
CA ALA A 120 -10.49 16.50 -7.01
C ALA A 120 -10.01 16.86 -5.60
N LEU A 121 -9.00 16.14 -5.10
CA LEU A 121 -8.29 16.43 -3.86
C LEU A 121 -6.94 17.05 -4.18
N ARG A 122 -6.59 18.13 -3.47
CA ARG A 122 -5.28 18.77 -3.58
C ARG A 122 -4.48 18.54 -2.31
N LEU A 123 -3.23 18.14 -2.47
CA LEU A 123 -2.31 17.87 -1.38
C LEU A 123 -1.20 18.93 -1.37
N SER A 124 -0.62 19.16 -0.20
CA SER A 124 0.50 20.10 -0.06
C SER A 124 1.74 19.57 -0.78
N ASP A 125 2.54 20.49 -1.33
CA ASP A 125 3.85 20.19 -1.90
C ASP A 125 4.76 19.43 -0.89
N LYS A 126 5.73 18.70 -1.43
CA LYS A 126 6.73 17.94 -0.65
C LYS A 126 8.12 18.31 -1.12
N GLU A 127 9.05 18.42 -0.17
CA GLU A 127 10.43 18.84 -0.42
C GLU A 127 11.40 17.95 0.36
N ILE A 128 12.54 17.69 -0.26
CA ILE A 128 13.70 17.04 0.33
C ILE A 128 14.97 17.81 -0.04
N GLU A 129 16.03 17.62 0.74
CA GLU A 129 17.34 18.19 0.48
C GLU A 129 18.25 17.14 -0.18
N VAL A 130 18.81 17.48 -1.35
CA VAL A 130 19.81 16.63 -2.01
C VAL A 130 21.20 17.14 -1.70
N ARG A 131 22.02 16.29 -1.08
CA ARG A 131 23.42 16.57 -0.74
C ARG A 131 24.36 15.76 -1.61
N GLN A 132 25.60 16.23 -1.70
CA GLN A 132 26.63 15.52 -2.45
C GLN A 132 27.01 14.21 -1.77
N GLU A 133 27.16 14.23 -0.44
CA GLU A 133 27.36 13.04 0.39
C GLU A 133 26.03 12.65 1.05
N PRO A 134 25.62 11.36 1.01
CA PRO A 134 24.50 10.87 1.79
C PRO A 134 24.69 11.15 3.29
N PRO A 135 23.61 11.39 4.06
CA PRO A 135 23.73 11.47 5.51
C PRO A 135 24.29 10.15 6.07
N PRO A 136 25.13 10.19 7.11
CA PRO A 136 25.64 8.96 7.74
C PRO A 136 24.45 8.14 8.24
N ARG A 137 24.24 6.96 7.65
CA ARG A 137 23.23 6.04 8.15
C ARG A 137 23.64 5.61 9.57
N PRO A 138 22.69 5.47 10.50
CA PRO A 138 22.99 4.86 11.79
C PRO A 138 23.54 3.46 11.53
N GLN A 139 24.84 3.30 11.74
CA GLN A 139 25.47 1.99 11.74
C GLN A 139 25.09 1.33 13.06
N PRO A 140 24.57 0.08 13.07
CA PRO A 140 24.44 -0.66 14.31
C PRO A 140 25.82 -0.73 14.96
N ALA A 141 25.92 -0.24 16.20
CA ALA A 141 27.19 -0.14 16.90
C ALA A 141 27.85 -1.53 16.98
N PRO A 142 29.12 -1.67 16.59
CA PRO A 142 29.85 -2.91 16.78
C PRO A 142 29.96 -3.19 18.29
N GLY A 143 29.32 -4.26 18.76
CA GLY A 143 29.48 -4.74 20.14
C GLY A 143 28.37 -4.37 21.13
N GLN A 144 27.12 -4.18 20.70
CA GLN A 144 25.99 -4.34 21.62
C GLN A 144 25.69 -5.84 21.80
N PRO A 145 26.06 -6.47 22.94
CA PRO A 145 25.47 -7.75 23.31
C PRO A 145 23.95 -7.51 23.44
N GLY A 146 23.19 -8.24 22.63
CA GLY A 146 21.73 -8.18 22.65
C GLY A 146 21.22 -8.30 24.08
N ALA A 147 20.29 -7.44 24.46
CA ALA A 147 19.59 -7.54 25.73
C ALA A 147 19.12 -8.99 25.94
N PRO A 148 19.38 -9.62 27.09
CA PRO A 148 18.94 -10.99 27.36
C PRO A 148 17.41 -10.96 27.53
N GLY A 149 16.70 -11.16 26.42
CA GLY A 149 15.24 -11.09 26.38
C GLY A 149 14.64 -10.89 24.99
N ALA A 150 15.39 -10.30 24.04
CA ALA A 150 14.96 -10.27 22.66
C ALA A 150 15.31 -11.61 21.99
N ARG A 151 14.53 -12.66 22.28
CA ARG A 151 14.35 -13.71 21.28
C ARG A 151 13.79 -13.00 20.07
N SER A 152 14.60 -12.84 19.03
CA SER A 152 14.10 -12.63 17.68
C SER A 152 13.13 -13.77 17.43
N PHE A 153 11.85 -13.52 17.65
CA PHE A 153 10.80 -14.41 17.17
C PHE A 153 10.88 -14.30 15.65
N ASP A 154 11.74 -15.13 15.07
CA ASP A 154 11.76 -15.34 13.64
C ASP A 154 10.76 -16.47 13.37
N PRO A 155 9.55 -16.14 12.88
CA PRO A 155 8.49 -17.13 12.68
C PRO A 155 8.88 -18.24 11.69
N PHE A 156 9.95 -18.03 10.91
CA PHE A 156 10.52 -19.08 10.08
C PHE A 156 11.42 -20.04 10.88
N GLU A 157 12.19 -19.58 11.87
CA GLU A 157 13.07 -20.45 12.67
C GLU A 157 12.27 -21.38 13.61
N ASP A 158 11.18 -20.90 14.20
CA ASP A 158 10.32 -21.72 15.07
C ASP A 158 9.54 -22.79 14.29
N LEU A 159 9.24 -22.55 13.00
CA LEU A 159 8.49 -23.48 12.15
C LEU A 159 9.38 -24.55 11.48
N PHE A 160 10.63 -24.20 11.12
CA PHE A 160 11.50 -25.08 10.34
C PHE A 160 12.67 -25.72 11.11
N GLY A 161 12.74 -25.51 12.43
CA GLY A 161 13.31 -26.51 13.34
C GLY A 161 14.64 -26.15 13.99
N ARG A 162 14.56 -25.88 15.29
CA ARG A 162 15.65 -26.15 16.23
C ARG A 162 15.67 -27.64 16.59
N ALA A 163 16.25 -28.47 15.74
CA ALA A 163 16.76 -29.76 16.16
C ALA A 163 18.17 -29.58 16.74
N GLY A 164 18.25 -29.45 18.08
CA GLY A 164 19.43 -29.81 18.87
C GLY A 164 20.68 -28.93 18.71
N ALA A 165 21.06 -28.28 19.81
CA ALA A 165 22.43 -27.82 20.02
C ALA A 165 23.37 -29.05 20.08
N GLY A 166 23.86 -29.47 18.92
CA GLY A 166 24.85 -30.53 18.75
C GLY A 166 25.86 -30.10 17.69
N ARG A 167 27.11 -29.98 18.12
CA ARG A 167 28.33 -29.72 17.34
C ARG A 167 28.19 -30.12 15.85
N ARG A 168 27.95 -29.15 14.96
CA ARG A 168 27.89 -29.40 13.51
C ARG A 168 29.29 -29.79 13.04
N ARG A 169 29.49 -31.08 12.78
CA ARG A 169 30.61 -31.59 11.98
C ARG A 169 30.41 -31.04 10.58
N ASN A 170 31.39 -30.30 10.07
CA ASN A 170 31.33 -29.75 8.71
C ASN A 170 31.26 -30.95 7.73
N PRO A 171 30.18 -31.12 6.94
CA PRO A 171 30.09 -32.26 6.02
C PRO A 171 31.12 -32.10 4.91
N SER A 172 31.83 -33.19 4.59
CA SER A 172 32.83 -33.19 3.52
C SER A 172 32.16 -32.92 2.16
N ALA A 173 32.88 -32.29 1.23
CA ALA A 173 32.36 -31.91 -0.09
C ALA A 173 31.73 -33.07 -0.90
N ALA A 174 32.11 -34.32 -0.60
CA ALA A 174 31.53 -35.53 -1.20
C ALA A 174 30.09 -35.83 -0.75
N GLU A 175 29.65 -35.30 0.39
CA GLU A 175 28.30 -35.48 0.92
C GLU A 175 27.31 -34.42 0.39
N ILE A 176 27.83 -33.23 0.08
CA ILE A 176 27.08 -32.13 -0.58
C ILE A 176 26.73 -32.50 -2.02
N ALA A 177 27.57 -33.31 -2.68
CA ALA A 177 27.42 -33.69 -4.08
C ALA A 177 26.33 -34.74 -4.36
N ARG A 178 25.63 -35.28 -3.35
CA ARG A 178 24.55 -36.24 -3.56
C ARG A 178 23.18 -35.54 -3.48
N PRO A 179 22.47 -35.32 -4.59
CA PRO A 179 21.13 -34.77 -4.54
C PRO A 179 20.23 -35.74 -3.77
N LYS A 180 19.75 -35.31 -2.59
CA LYS A 180 18.78 -36.06 -1.78
C LYS A 180 17.34 -35.91 -2.28
N VAL A 181 17.09 -35.01 -3.22
CA VAL A 181 15.77 -34.75 -3.78
C VAL A 181 15.87 -34.75 -5.30
N TYR A 182 15.02 -35.55 -5.93
CA TYR A 182 14.84 -35.57 -7.38
C TYR A 182 13.53 -34.87 -7.69
N LEU A 183 13.61 -33.77 -8.43
CA LEU A 183 12.43 -33.07 -8.96
C LEU A 183 12.12 -33.65 -10.33
N ARG A 184 10.91 -34.19 -10.49
CA ARG A 184 10.38 -34.65 -11.77
C ARG A 184 9.17 -33.77 -12.07
N ALA A 185 9.32 -32.91 -13.06
CA ALA A 185 8.20 -32.19 -13.64
C ALA A 185 7.70 -32.99 -14.85
N GLU A 186 6.41 -33.29 -14.90
CA GLU A 186 5.81 -33.94 -16.06
C GLU A 186 5.06 -32.89 -16.88
N LEU A 187 5.48 -32.69 -18.13
CA LEU A 187 4.75 -31.83 -19.06
C LEU A 187 3.63 -32.64 -19.71
N GLN A 188 2.39 -32.18 -19.55
CA GLN A 188 1.24 -32.72 -20.28
C GLN A 188 0.53 -31.61 -21.08
N PRO A 189 0.20 -31.84 -22.36
CA PRO A 189 0.59 -32.97 -23.21
C PRO A 189 2.03 -32.83 -23.78
N ALA A 190 2.69 -33.96 -24.08
CA ALA A 190 4.08 -33.99 -24.54
C ALA A 190 4.33 -33.41 -25.94
N ALA A 191 3.28 -33.15 -26.73
CA ALA A 191 3.35 -32.44 -28.00
C ALA A 191 2.24 -31.40 -28.05
N VAL A 192 2.60 -30.16 -28.40
CA VAL A 192 1.72 -28.99 -28.36
C VAL A 192 1.74 -28.29 -29.72
N TYR A 193 0.58 -27.92 -30.24
CA TYR A 193 0.45 -27.10 -31.46
C TYR A 193 0.49 -25.61 -31.11
N ALA A 194 0.90 -24.76 -32.06
CA ALA A 194 0.94 -23.32 -31.85
C ALA A 194 -0.45 -22.78 -31.41
N GLY A 195 -0.51 -22.20 -30.21
CA GLY A 195 -1.74 -21.65 -29.62
C GLY A 195 -2.39 -22.46 -28.50
N GLN A 196 -1.82 -23.60 -28.09
CA GLN A 196 -2.37 -24.44 -27.01
C GLN A 196 -1.62 -24.24 -25.67
N GLN A 197 -2.37 -24.16 -24.57
CA GLN A 197 -1.83 -23.96 -23.21
C GLN A 197 -1.38 -25.29 -22.59
N MET A 198 -0.24 -25.27 -21.90
CA MET A 198 0.33 -26.42 -21.18
C MET A 198 0.31 -26.17 -19.66
N THR A 199 0.12 -27.25 -18.90
CA THR A 199 0.10 -27.24 -17.43
C THR A 199 1.33 -27.97 -16.90
N TYR A 200 1.99 -27.38 -15.91
CA TYR A 200 3.10 -28.00 -15.18
C TYR A 200 2.59 -28.51 -13.83
N THR A 201 2.88 -29.77 -13.52
CA THR A 201 2.63 -30.41 -12.23
C THR A 201 3.83 -31.24 -11.80
#